data_AF-A0A950A755-F1
#
_entry.id   AF-A0A950A755-F1
#
_cell.length_a   1.000
_cell.length_b   1.000
_cell.length_c   1.000
_cell.angle_alpha   90.00
_cell.angle_beta   90.00
_cell.angle_gamma   90.00
#
_symmetry.space_group_name_H-M   'P 1'
#
loop_
_entity.id
_entity.type
_entity.pdbx_description
1 polymer ?
#
loop_
_entity_poly.entity_id
_entity_poly.type
_entity_poly.pdbx_seq_one_letter_code
_entity_poly.pdbx_strand_id
1 'polypeptide(L)'
;MAELTTGCCRPAAQETCCEQDDKASCCGETRASGCGCAAGSEPALTAATDSSPEDLHETVRLKYAQAATAAARGEYRQAQALESDSGTGDGDFFCCSPADRTGVFGSALYDEPDREQVPPTAVQASLGCGVPTAVADLREGEIVLDLGSGAGADVLISARRVGPTGKAIGLDMTDEMLELARANAREAGVENAEF
;
A
#
# COMPACT_ATOMS: atom_id res chain seq x y z
N MET A 1 -10.40 17.08 -1.37
CA MET A 1 -9.80 17.39 -0.05
C MET A 1 -9.95 16.15 0.78
N ALA A 2 -8.82 15.61 1.24
CA ALA A 2 -8.67 14.30 1.87
C ALA A 2 -9.76 13.98 2.90
N GLU A 3 -10.49 12.88 2.68
CA GLU A 3 -11.14 12.13 3.74
C GLU A 3 -10.04 11.42 4.53
N LEU A 4 -9.61 12.05 5.62
CA LEU A 4 -8.79 11.44 6.66
C LEU A 4 -9.66 10.42 7.41
N THR A 5 -9.65 9.17 6.97
CA THR A 5 -10.26 8.05 7.71
C THR A 5 -9.37 7.62 8.86
N THR A 6 -9.23 8.47 9.87
CA THR A 6 -9.04 8.01 11.24
C THR A 6 -10.38 7.39 11.66
N GLY A 7 -10.37 6.26 12.38
CA GLY A 7 -11.54 5.47 12.76
C GLY A 7 -12.64 6.18 13.57
N CYS A 8 -12.58 7.50 13.71
CA CYS A 8 -13.62 8.34 14.24
C CYS A 8 -14.78 8.63 13.28
N CYS A 9 -14.59 8.49 11.97
CA CYS A 9 -15.53 9.04 10.99
C CYS A 9 -16.38 7.97 10.27
N ARG A 10 -17.03 7.06 10.99
CA ARG A 10 -18.16 6.30 10.43
C ARG A 10 -19.46 7.09 10.56
N PRO A 11 -20.39 7.06 9.59
CA PRO A 11 -21.61 7.87 9.61
C PRO A 11 -22.48 7.69 10.87
N ALA A 12 -22.52 6.48 11.42
CA ALA A 12 -23.27 6.17 12.64
C ALA A 12 -22.65 6.72 13.94
N ALA A 13 -21.38 7.17 13.91
CA ALA A 13 -20.64 7.69 15.07
C ALA A 13 -20.40 9.23 14.99
N GLN A 14 -20.94 9.88 13.97
CA GLN A 14 -20.79 11.33 13.76
C GLN A 14 -21.52 12.18 14.81
N GLU A 15 -22.57 11.65 15.47
CA GLU A 15 -23.33 12.39 16.49
C GLU A 15 -22.52 12.70 17.76
N THR A 16 -21.35 12.07 17.95
CA THR A 16 -20.50 12.20 19.16
C THR A 16 -19.08 12.70 18.89
N CYS A 17 -18.77 13.14 17.67
CA CYS A 17 -17.44 13.62 17.31
C CYS A 17 -17.29 15.13 17.55
N CYS A 18 -16.35 15.53 18.41
CA CYS A 18 -15.97 16.93 18.63
C CYS A 18 -14.52 17.15 18.16
N GLU A 19 -14.27 18.27 17.45
CA GLU A 19 -12.92 18.71 17.08
C GLU A 19 -12.05 18.95 18.31
N GLN A 20 -10.73 18.81 18.15
CA GLN A 20 -9.77 18.71 19.27
C GLN A 20 -9.77 19.96 20.16
N ASP A 21 -9.99 21.13 19.57
CA ASP A 21 -9.99 22.43 20.25
C ASP A 21 -11.31 22.72 21.02
N ASP A 22 -12.39 22.01 20.69
CA ASP A 22 -13.72 22.21 21.27
C ASP A 22 -14.11 21.12 22.30
N LYS A 23 -13.25 20.14 22.55
CA LYS A 23 -13.56 19.01 23.45
C LYS A 23 -13.92 19.43 24.88
N ALA A 24 -13.34 20.52 25.38
CA ALA A 24 -13.60 20.99 26.73
C ALA A 24 -15.01 21.54 26.92
N SER A 25 -15.59 22.15 25.87
CA SER A 25 -16.98 22.65 25.88
C SER A 25 -17.97 21.54 25.50
N CYS A 26 -17.57 20.65 24.60
CA CYS A 26 -18.41 19.59 24.04
C CYS A 26 -18.66 18.41 25.01
N CYS A 27 -17.65 18.00 25.78
CA CYS A 27 -17.73 16.78 26.61
C CYS A 27 -18.04 17.03 28.10
N GLY A 28 -18.15 18.30 28.53
CA GLY A 28 -18.31 18.67 29.94
C GLY A 28 -17.12 18.26 30.83
N GLU A 29 -17.14 18.66 32.10
CA GLU A 29 -16.03 18.43 33.05
C GLU A 29 -15.78 16.94 33.35
N THR A 30 -16.79 16.10 33.17
CA THR A 30 -16.68 14.64 33.26
C THR A 30 -16.46 14.05 31.88
N ARG A 31 -15.19 13.94 31.47
CA ARG A 31 -14.76 13.20 30.27
C ARG A 31 -15.26 11.75 30.32
N ALA A 32 -16.48 11.50 29.84
CA ALA A 32 -16.97 10.15 29.63
C ALA A 32 -16.03 9.46 28.64
N SER A 33 -15.66 8.21 28.92
CA SER A 33 -14.70 7.39 28.16
C SER A 33 -15.09 7.07 26.71
N GLY A 34 -16.06 7.79 26.15
CA GLY A 34 -16.51 7.71 24.77
C GLY A 34 -16.82 9.07 24.12
N CYS A 35 -16.50 10.21 24.76
CA CYS A 35 -16.69 11.52 24.15
C CYS A 35 -15.40 11.99 23.44
N GLY A 36 -15.49 12.08 22.11
CA GLY A 36 -14.41 12.52 21.22
C GLY A 36 -13.43 11.43 20.79
N CYS A 37 -12.69 11.71 19.72
CA CYS A 37 -11.60 10.86 19.24
C CYS A 37 -10.48 10.84 20.28
N ALA A 38 -10.32 9.76 21.03
CA ALA A 38 -9.10 9.57 21.82
C ALA A 38 -7.94 9.53 20.81
N ALA A 39 -7.08 10.55 20.84
CA ALA A 39 -5.76 10.43 20.24
C ALA A 39 -5.09 9.24 20.96
N GLY A 40 -4.94 8.14 20.23
CA GLY A 40 -4.20 6.94 20.64
C GLY A 40 -4.32 6.58 22.13
N SER A 41 -5.41 5.94 22.53
CA SER A 41 -5.25 4.94 23.59
C SER A 41 -4.45 3.81 22.95
N GLU A 42 -3.15 3.73 23.25
CA GLU A 42 -2.31 2.62 22.82
C GLU A 42 -3.06 1.32 23.17
N PRO A 43 -3.39 0.48 22.18
CA PRO A 43 -3.82 -0.86 22.52
C PRO A 43 -2.63 -1.47 23.25
N ALA A 44 -2.86 -1.97 24.46
CA ALA A 44 -1.86 -2.75 25.17
C ALA A 44 -1.45 -3.89 24.24
N LEU A 45 -0.27 -3.76 23.61
CA LEU A 45 0.36 -4.78 22.79
C LEU A 45 0.75 -5.93 23.73
N THR A 46 -0.20 -6.80 24.04
CA THR A 46 0.08 -8.08 24.67
C THR A 46 0.14 -9.15 23.59
N ALA A 47 1.19 -9.10 22.76
CA ALA A 47 1.83 -10.25 22.10
C ALA A 47 2.82 -9.79 21.00
N ALA A 48 4.06 -9.45 21.41
CA ALA A 48 5.33 -9.60 20.69
C ALA A 48 6.37 -8.63 21.28
N THR A 49 6.82 -8.87 22.52
CA THR A 49 7.71 -7.95 23.24
C THR A 49 9.19 -8.37 23.20
N ASP A 50 9.73 -8.86 22.08
CA ASP A 50 11.16 -9.24 22.01
C ASP A 50 11.88 -9.01 20.67
N SER A 51 11.34 -8.21 19.75
CA SER A 51 12.00 -7.92 18.47
C SER A 51 12.44 -6.46 18.40
N SER A 52 13.71 -6.23 18.08
CA SER A 52 14.21 -4.87 17.86
C SER A 52 13.60 -4.28 16.55
N PRO A 53 13.58 -2.95 16.39
CA PRO A 53 13.15 -2.33 15.13
C PRO A 53 13.93 -2.82 13.90
N GLU A 54 15.21 -3.16 14.09
CA GLU A 54 16.08 -3.72 13.05
C GLU A 54 15.64 -5.15 12.67
N ASP A 55 15.28 -5.97 13.66
CA ASP A 55 14.76 -7.33 13.42
C ASP A 55 13.41 -7.31 12.69
N LEU A 56 12.55 -6.34 13.02
CA LEU A 56 11.26 -6.17 12.35
C LEU A 56 11.45 -5.70 10.90
N HIS A 57 12.31 -4.71 10.68
CA HIS A 57 12.64 -4.23 9.33
C HIS A 57 13.19 -5.37 8.46
N GLU A 58 14.13 -6.16 8.99
CA GLU A 58 14.69 -7.30 8.26
C GLU A 58 13.64 -8.40 8.01
N THR A 59 12.76 -8.66 8.98
CA THR A 59 11.66 -9.62 8.79
C THR A 59 10.74 -9.18 7.66
N VAL A 60 10.37 -7.90 7.59
CA VAL A 60 9.56 -7.37 6.50
C VAL A 60 10.33 -7.48 5.18
N ARG A 61 11.59 -7.04 5.14
CA ARG A 61 12.45 -7.12 3.95
C ARG A 61 12.52 -8.52 3.38
N LEU A 62 12.74 -9.53 4.23
CA LEU A 62 12.82 -10.93 3.82
C LEU A 62 11.51 -11.45 3.24
N LYS A 63 10.35 -11.04 3.77
CA LYS A 63 9.04 -11.44 3.22
C LYS A 63 8.84 -10.92 1.79
N TYR A 64 9.08 -9.63 1.57
CA TYR A 64 8.97 -9.02 0.24
C TYR A 64 9.98 -9.62 -0.76
N ALA A 65 11.22 -9.87 -0.31
CA ALA A 65 12.24 -10.52 -1.14
C ALA A 65 11.83 -11.95 -1.58
N GLN A 66 11.23 -12.73 -0.67
CA GLN A 66 10.70 -14.06 -0.98
C GLN A 66 9.52 -13.98 -1.96
N ALA A 67 8.61 -13.03 -1.77
CA ALA A 67 7.49 -12.82 -2.67
C ALA A 67 7.97 -12.42 -4.08
N ALA A 68 8.96 -11.54 -4.19
CA ALA A 68 9.60 -11.18 -5.46
C ALA A 68 10.23 -12.39 -6.15
N THR A 69 10.97 -13.21 -5.39
CA THR A 69 11.60 -14.44 -5.90
C THR A 69 10.57 -15.44 -6.42
N ALA A 70 9.46 -15.63 -5.71
CA ALA A 70 8.36 -16.50 -6.14
C ALA A 70 7.67 -15.94 -7.40
N ALA A 71 7.41 -14.64 -7.44
CA ALA A 71 6.81 -13.98 -8.60
C ALA A 71 7.70 -14.08 -9.86
N ALA A 72 9.02 -13.94 -9.72
CA ALA A 72 9.98 -14.12 -10.81
C ALA A 72 9.96 -15.55 -11.41
N ARG A 73 9.47 -16.54 -10.66
CA ARG A 73 9.26 -17.93 -11.11
C ARG A 73 7.84 -18.18 -11.66
N GLY A 74 6.98 -17.17 -11.66
CA GLY A 74 5.56 -17.29 -12.03
C GLY A 74 4.67 -17.87 -10.92
N GLU A 75 5.17 -17.97 -9.69
CA GLU A 75 4.47 -18.54 -8.53
C GLU A 75 3.62 -17.49 -7.79
N TYR A 76 2.79 -16.72 -8.52
CA TYR A 76 2.10 -15.54 -7.99
C TYR A 76 1.17 -15.82 -6.80
N ARG A 77 0.49 -16.98 -6.79
CA ARG A 77 -0.35 -17.38 -5.65
C ARG A 77 0.47 -17.58 -4.37
N GLN A 78 1.69 -18.09 -4.50
CA GLN A 78 2.59 -18.26 -3.37
C GLN A 78 3.12 -16.90 -2.91
N ALA A 79 3.50 -16.02 -3.85
CA ALA A 79 3.91 -14.65 -3.53
C ALA A 79 2.85 -13.89 -2.72
N GLN A 80 1.58 -13.97 -3.11
CA GLN A 80 0.46 -13.31 -2.41
C GLN A 80 0.15 -13.94 -1.04
N ALA A 81 0.36 -15.25 -0.90
CA ALA A 81 0.14 -15.95 0.37
C ALA A 81 1.14 -15.53 1.46
N LEU A 82 2.37 -15.17 1.07
CA LEU A 82 3.41 -14.71 2.01
C LEU A 82 3.05 -13.38 2.69
N GLU A 83 2.30 -12.51 2.00
CA GLU A 83 1.76 -11.27 2.57
C GLU A 83 0.51 -11.52 3.42
N SER A 84 -0.29 -12.52 3.05
CA SER A 84 -1.54 -12.88 3.73
C SER A 84 -1.33 -13.52 5.11
N ASP A 85 -0.13 -14.05 5.39
CA ASP A 85 0.22 -14.73 6.65
C ASP A 85 0.72 -13.76 7.74
N SER A 86 0.51 -12.45 7.56
CA SER A 86 0.93 -11.40 8.51
C SER A 86 -0.09 -11.14 9.65
N GLY A 87 -0.69 -12.18 10.24
CA GLY A 87 -1.47 -11.96 11.46
C GLY A 87 -2.23 -13.15 12.05
N THR A 88 -1.55 -13.98 12.85
CA THR A 88 -2.18 -14.74 13.93
C THR A 88 -2.34 -13.83 15.15
N GLY A 89 -3.29 -12.90 15.10
CA GLY A 89 -3.61 -12.01 16.22
C GLY A 89 -5.07 -11.59 16.20
N ASP A 90 -5.74 -11.66 17.34
CA ASP A 90 -7.15 -11.33 17.55
C ASP A 90 -7.44 -9.81 17.45
N GLY A 91 -7.02 -9.18 16.35
CA GLY A 91 -7.16 -7.75 16.06
C GLY A 91 -7.09 -7.49 14.57
N ASP A 92 -8.26 -7.60 13.92
CA ASP A 92 -8.50 -7.61 12.47
C ASP A 92 -8.28 -6.22 11.82
N PHE A 93 -7.03 -5.74 11.76
CA PHE A 93 -6.66 -4.53 11.01
C PHE A 93 -5.63 -4.85 9.93
N PHE A 94 -6.12 -5.35 8.79
CA PHE A 94 -5.38 -5.33 7.54
C PHE A 94 -5.65 -4.00 6.84
N CYS A 95 -4.59 -3.22 6.55
CA CYS A 95 -4.68 -1.92 5.87
C CYS A 95 -5.44 -1.99 4.53
N CYS A 96 -5.36 -3.15 3.88
CA CYS A 96 -5.72 -3.36 2.48
C CYS A 96 -6.75 -4.48 2.25
N SER A 97 -7.26 -5.11 3.32
CA SER A 97 -8.26 -6.17 3.19
C SER A 97 -9.64 -5.61 3.51
N PRO A 98 -10.67 -5.86 2.67
CA PRO A 98 -12.05 -5.68 3.11
C PRO A 98 -12.32 -6.58 4.32
N ALA A 99 -13.37 -6.28 5.09
CA ALA A 99 -13.78 -7.07 6.26
C ALA A 99 -14.01 -8.58 5.96
N ASP A 100 -14.15 -8.95 4.68
CA ASP A 100 -14.30 -10.33 4.21
C ASP A 100 -12.97 -11.00 3.80
N ARG A 101 -11.83 -10.37 4.10
CA ARG A 101 -10.45 -10.91 3.88
C ARG A 101 -10.14 -11.32 2.44
N THR A 102 -10.92 -10.88 1.46
CA THR A 102 -10.59 -11.03 0.05
C THR A 102 -9.49 -10.03 -0.28
N GLY A 103 -8.23 -10.43 -0.13
CA GLY A 103 -7.07 -9.62 -0.50
C GLY A 103 -7.21 -9.19 -1.96
N VAL A 104 -7.39 -7.89 -2.20
CA VAL A 104 -7.42 -7.34 -3.56
C VAL A 104 -5.97 -7.01 -3.90
N PHE A 105 -5.20 -8.05 -4.23
CA PHE A 105 -3.81 -7.92 -4.65
C PHE A 105 -3.69 -8.26 -6.14
N GLY A 106 -2.67 -7.69 -6.77
CA GLY A 106 -2.32 -8.03 -8.13
C GLY A 106 -3.28 -7.48 -9.18
N SER A 107 -3.48 -8.26 -10.24
CA SER A 107 -4.11 -7.77 -11.46
C SER A 107 -5.54 -7.28 -11.39
N ALA A 108 -6.29 -7.71 -10.38
CA ALA A 108 -7.67 -7.27 -10.19
C ALA A 108 -7.79 -5.78 -9.83
N LEU A 109 -6.69 -5.14 -9.45
CA LEU A 109 -6.64 -3.72 -9.11
C LEU A 109 -6.60 -2.81 -10.35
N TYR A 110 -5.96 -3.24 -11.42
CA TYR A 110 -5.72 -2.41 -12.59
C TYR A 110 -6.79 -2.65 -13.65
N ASP A 111 -7.28 -1.59 -14.30
CA ASP A 111 -8.23 -1.70 -15.40
C ASP A 111 -7.55 -2.35 -16.62
N GLU A 112 -8.32 -3.04 -17.47
CA GLU A 112 -7.85 -3.69 -18.70
C GLU A 112 -6.87 -2.85 -19.54
N PRO A 113 -7.14 -1.57 -19.90
CA PRO A 113 -6.21 -0.78 -20.68
C PRO A 113 -4.86 -0.57 -19.99
N ASP A 114 -4.81 -0.44 -18.66
CA ASP A 114 -3.55 -0.30 -17.94
C ASP A 114 -2.80 -1.65 -17.87
N ARG A 115 -3.53 -2.77 -17.73
CA ARG A 115 -2.95 -4.12 -17.71
C ARG A 115 -2.31 -4.51 -19.03
N GLU A 116 -2.90 -4.13 -20.15
CA GLU A 116 -2.35 -4.42 -21.49
C GLU A 116 -1.06 -3.65 -21.78
N GLN A 117 -0.85 -2.54 -21.07
CA GLN A 117 0.30 -1.67 -21.26
C GLN A 117 1.56 -2.13 -20.51
N VAL A 118 1.45 -3.10 -19.61
CA VAL A 118 2.56 -3.55 -18.76
C VAL A 118 2.69 -5.07 -18.77
N PRO A 119 3.88 -5.63 -18.50
CA PRO A 119 4.07 -7.07 -18.43
C PRO A 119 3.15 -7.69 -17.37
N PRO A 120 2.55 -8.87 -17.63
CA PRO A 120 1.69 -9.56 -16.66
C PRO A 120 2.37 -9.75 -15.31
N THR A 121 3.68 -10.00 -15.31
CA THR A 121 4.50 -10.16 -14.11
C THR A 121 4.46 -8.91 -13.22
N ALA A 122 4.53 -7.70 -13.78
CA ALA A 122 4.49 -6.45 -13.01
C ALA A 122 3.20 -6.32 -12.20
N VAL A 123 2.10 -6.70 -12.83
CA VAL A 123 0.75 -6.57 -12.29
C VAL A 123 0.40 -7.74 -11.36
N GLN A 124 0.79 -8.97 -11.72
CA GLN A 124 0.51 -10.16 -10.90
C GLN A 124 1.35 -10.24 -9.64
N ALA A 125 2.55 -9.64 -9.66
CA ALA A 125 3.42 -9.48 -8.51
C ALA A 125 3.06 -8.27 -7.63
N SER A 126 2.03 -7.50 -7.97
CA SER A 126 1.58 -6.39 -7.11
C SER A 126 1.01 -6.94 -5.79
N LEU A 127 1.62 -6.50 -4.70
CA LEU A 127 1.27 -6.85 -3.31
C LEU A 127 0.58 -5.70 -2.57
N GLY A 128 0.35 -4.57 -3.25
CA GLY A 128 -0.42 -3.44 -2.73
C GLY A 128 -1.92 -3.61 -2.98
N CYS A 129 -2.74 -2.76 -2.36
CA CYS A 129 -4.19 -2.67 -2.61
C CYS A 129 -4.64 -1.35 -3.26
N GLY A 130 -3.70 -0.43 -3.48
CA GLY A 130 -3.97 0.86 -4.10
C GLY A 130 -3.67 0.83 -5.59
N VAL A 131 -4.31 1.73 -6.33
CA VAL A 131 -3.99 2.04 -7.73
C VAL A 131 -3.84 3.56 -7.81
N PRO A 132 -2.70 4.14 -7.37
CA PRO A 132 -2.51 5.59 -7.35
C PRO A 132 -2.72 6.22 -8.73
N THR A 133 -2.41 5.47 -9.79
CA THR A 133 -2.65 5.86 -11.17
C THR A 133 -4.14 6.06 -11.50
N ALA A 134 -5.08 5.38 -10.84
CA ALA A 134 -6.52 5.56 -11.12
C ALA A 134 -7.06 6.94 -10.72
N VAL A 135 -6.39 7.64 -9.79
CA VAL A 135 -6.85 8.92 -9.23
C VAL A 135 -5.90 10.09 -9.53
N ALA A 136 -4.69 9.81 -10.01
CA ALA A 136 -3.70 10.84 -10.34
C ALA A 136 -3.95 11.43 -11.75
N ASP A 137 -4.14 12.75 -11.81
CA ASP A 137 -4.17 13.53 -13.07
C ASP A 137 -2.73 13.72 -13.58
N LEU A 138 -2.10 12.64 -14.04
CA LEU A 138 -0.73 12.66 -14.59
C LEU A 138 -0.70 13.36 -15.94
N ARG A 139 0.22 14.32 -16.08
CA ARG A 139 0.36 15.13 -17.31
C ARG A 139 1.69 14.85 -18.00
N GLU A 140 1.68 15.09 -19.31
CA GLU A 140 2.88 14.94 -20.14
C GLU A 140 4.02 15.84 -19.62
N GLY A 141 5.22 15.27 -19.50
CA GLY A 141 6.41 15.97 -19.02
C GLY A 141 6.59 15.97 -17.50
N GLU A 142 5.65 15.42 -16.72
CA GLU A 142 5.77 15.37 -15.26
C GLU A 142 6.77 14.31 -14.78
N ILE A 143 7.25 14.49 -13.54
CA ILE A 143 8.08 13.53 -12.83
C ILE A 143 7.27 12.93 -11.69
N VAL A 144 7.17 11.59 -11.66
CA VAL A 144 6.38 10.83 -10.68
C VAL A 144 7.32 9.99 -9.82
N LEU A 145 7.06 9.93 -8.51
CA LEU A 145 7.74 9.06 -7.57
C LEU A 145 6.72 8.10 -6.93
N ASP A 146 7.00 6.80 -7.01
CA ASP A 146 6.24 5.73 -6.37
C ASP A 146 7.06 5.13 -5.21
N LEU A 147 6.46 5.02 -4.03
CA LEU A 147 7.11 4.53 -2.80
C LEU A 147 6.55 3.16 -2.44
N GLY A 148 7.41 2.14 -2.48
CA GLY A 148 6.99 0.74 -2.44
C GLY A 148 6.54 0.26 -3.81
N SER A 149 7.31 0.58 -4.86
CA SER A 149 6.93 0.34 -6.25
C SER A 149 6.79 -1.14 -6.64
N GLY A 150 7.30 -2.06 -5.80
CA GLY A 150 7.27 -3.50 -6.03
C GLY A 150 7.85 -3.87 -7.40
N ALA A 151 7.15 -4.72 -8.14
CA ALA A 151 7.51 -5.14 -9.49
C ALA A 151 7.27 -4.06 -10.58
N GLY A 152 6.86 -2.85 -10.20
CA GLY A 152 6.86 -1.66 -11.05
C GLY A 152 5.58 -1.38 -11.84
N ALA A 153 4.45 -2.04 -11.57
CA ALA A 153 3.21 -1.81 -12.33
C ALA A 153 2.80 -0.33 -12.40
N ASP A 154 2.67 0.34 -11.25
CA ASP A 154 2.25 1.75 -11.20
C ASP A 154 3.29 2.69 -11.81
N VAL A 155 4.58 2.42 -11.63
CA VAL A 155 5.67 3.20 -12.24
C VAL A 155 5.63 3.08 -13.77
N LEU A 156 5.42 1.88 -14.31
CA LEU A 156 5.36 1.66 -15.76
C LEU A 156 4.09 2.30 -16.37
N ILE A 157 2.94 2.19 -15.70
CA ILE A 157 1.72 2.89 -16.12
C ILE A 157 1.94 4.40 -16.08
N SER A 158 2.54 4.92 -15.01
CA SER A 158 2.86 6.34 -14.86
C SER A 158 3.80 6.82 -15.95
N ALA A 159 4.86 6.08 -16.26
CA ALA A 159 5.84 6.41 -17.29
C ALA A 159 5.20 6.58 -18.67
N ARG A 160 4.21 5.74 -19.00
CA ARG A 160 3.45 5.87 -20.26
C ARG A 160 2.57 7.10 -20.26
N ARG A 161 1.90 7.42 -19.14
CA ARG A 161 0.99 8.56 -19.03
C ARG A 161 1.69 9.91 -19.07
N VAL A 162 2.85 10.04 -18.41
CA VAL A 162 3.66 11.27 -18.46
C VAL A 162 4.44 11.45 -19.77
N GLY A 163 4.37 10.46 -20.67
CA GLY A 163 4.97 10.52 -22.00
C GLY A 163 6.51 10.55 -21.99
N PRO A 164 7.14 10.55 -23.17
CA PRO A 164 8.60 10.41 -23.32
C PRO A 164 9.40 11.60 -22.78
N THR A 165 8.75 12.74 -22.56
CA THR A 165 9.36 13.94 -21.97
C THR A 165 9.27 13.96 -20.44
N GLY A 166 8.41 13.13 -19.86
CA GLY A 166 8.27 12.94 -18.42
C GLY A 166 9.12 11.77 -17.91
N LYS A 167 9.04 11.51 -16.60
CA LYS A 167 9.81 10.45 -15.93
C LYS A 167 9.01 9.81 -14.81
N ALA A 168 9.13 8.49 -14.64
CA ALA A 168 8.62 7.79 -13.46
C ALA A 168 9.76 7.14 -12.69
N ILE A 169 9.72 7.23 -11.36
CA ILE A 169 10.75 6.73 -10.46
C ILE A 169 10.07 5.80 -9.47
N GLY A 170 10.49 4.54 -9.43
CA GLY A 170 10.10 3.57 -8.41
C GLY A 170 11.15 3.47 -7.32
N LEU A 171 10.71 3.49 -6.07
CA LEU A 171 11.55 3.17 -4.92
C LEU A 171 10.96 1.94 -4.22
N ASP A 172 11.79 0.94 -3.99
CA ASP A 172 11.45 -0.23 -3.19
C ASP A 172 12.59 -0.56 -2.23
N MET A 173 12.27 -1.28 -1.15
CA MET A 173 13.23 -1.65 -0.12
C MET A 173 14.09 -2.88 -0.53
N THR A 174 13.59 -3.72 -1.45
CA THR A 174 14.22 -5.00 -1.78
C THR A 174 14.88 -5.00 -3.16
N ASP A 175 16.13 -5.47 -3.24
CA ASP A 175 16.85 -5.60 -4.51
C ASP A 175 16.11 -6.55 -5.46
N GLU A 176 15.46 -7.58 -4.94
CA GLU A 176 14.70 -8.56 -5.71
C GLU A 176 13.47 -7.94 -6.39
N MET A 177 12.75 -7.04 -5.72
CA MET A 177 11.65 -6.29 -6.36
C MET A 177 12.19 -5.34 -7.43
N LEU A 178 13.28 -4.63 -7.15
CA LEU A 178 13.89 -3.71 -8.11
C LEU A 178 14.44 -4.43 -9.34
N GLU A 179 15.03 -5.61 -9.18
CA GLU A 179 15.47 -6.44 -10.31
C GLU A 179 14.28 -6.87 -11.18
N LEU A 180 13.19 -7.30 -10.55
CA LEU A 180 11.95 -7.67 -11.24
C LEU A 180 11.34 -6.46 -11.98
N ALA A 181 11.29 -5.29 -11.34
CA ALA A 181 10.79 -4.06 -11.92
C ALA A 181 11.61 -3.61 -13.14
N ARG A 182 12.95 -3.66 -13.04
CA ARG A 182 13.84 -3.36 -14.18
C ARG A 182 13.67 -4.37 -15.32
N ALA A 183 13.42 -5.64 -15.02
CA ALA A 183 13.11 -6.64 -16.04
C ALA A 183 11.79 -6.32 -16.75
N ASN A 184 10.75 -5.99 -16.00
CA ASN A 184 9.46 -5.58 -16.54
C ASN A 184 9.57 -4.30 -17.37
N ALA A 185 10.37 -3.32 -16.95
CA ALA A 185 10.60 -2.09 -17.72
C ALA A 185 11.22 -2.37 -19.11
N ARG A 186 12.22 -3.27 -19.16
CA ARG A 186 12.85 -3.71 -20.42
C ARG A 186 11.85 -4.46 -21.31
N GLU A 187 11.06 -5.36 -20.75
CA GLU A 187 10.03 -6.09 -21.50
C GLU A 187 8.93 -5.17 -22.04
N ALA A 188 8.55 -4.15 -21.26
CA ALA A 188 7.56 -3.15 -21.63
C ALA A 188 8.06 -2.14 -22.69
N GLY A 189 9.37 -2.08 -22.94
CA GLY A 189 10.00 -1.06 -23.78
C GLY A 189 9.85 0.35 -23.22
N VAL A 190 9.80 0.50 -21.89
CA VAL A 190 9.65 1.79 -21.21
C VAL A 190 11.04 2.30 -20.82
N GLU A 191 11.50 3.36 -21.47
CA GLU A 191 12.85 3.93 -21.27
C GLU A 191 12.88 5.09 -20.27
N ASN A 192 11.73 5.69 -19.97
CA ASN A 192 11.60 6.83 -19.05
C ASN A 192 11.18 6.43 -17.62
N ALA A 193 11.44 5.17 -17.24
CA ALA A 193 11.26 4.64 -15.88
C ALA A 193 12.61 4.33 -15.22
N GLU A 194 12.77 4.67 -13.94
CA GLU A 194 13.95 4.37 -13.11
C GLU A 194 13.53 3.63 -11.84
N PHE A 195 14.36 2.66 -11.41
CA PHE A 195 14.16 1.81 -10.25
C PHE A 195 15.52 1.51 -9.60
#